data_AF-A0A7C4N286-F1
#
_entry.id   AF-A0A7C4N286-F1
#
_cell.length_a   1.000
_cell.length_b   1.000
_cell.length_c   1.000
_cell.angle_alpha   90.00
_cell.angle_beta   90.00
_cell.angle_gamma   90.00
#
_symmetry.space_group_name_H-M   'P 1'
#
loop_
_entity.id
_entity.type
_entity.pdbx_description
1 polymer ?
#
loop_
_entity_poly.entity_id
_entity_poly.type
_entity_poly.pdbx_seq_one_letter_code
_entity_poly.pdbx_strand_id
1 'polypeptide(L)'
;MVGTDSIRQESFLKEDSYGFIKTEEFESLGIDASHIPPGTFPARKHPSRLLSRFGGNAFGFGFFEVYDRLSPKDLQLLQSITPDKPEVVRKYYREINRIYESIGLLIRFSSLGKPYYLIPVSFLSSSLSTIRNKADEISRVIEAHRKKTLKENQSIGLLTSSDDLLIPELSLRFKEHQFVILDSVEKLSAPRESLDLVILPRELVEIVSTERFSPRTRGMISKKHLEDFAVFLMGKVHTLLKADGELFIITGRFPPEARQEIKVRFHTEEEAKDFLLFSHVFKTERRYQARAKSFATSAFEFHKFLNPPYVEKEILDRLLGPRSVGAMSLREIHQLPYLDFPLDDGLFYNQEKVWTRILAPFFNKIFLKPYTPESVKRDWEQKFSAGRYTPDYMVVYLGEKKPPQVTLEDLKRETAESKLAGCPL
;
A
#
# COMPACT_ATOMS: atom_id res chain seq x y z
N MET A 1 22.27 21.83 30.36
CA MET A 1 21.31 22.28 29.34
C MET A 1 21.03 21.10 28.44
N VAL A 2 19.90 20.43 28.66
CA VAL A 2 19.51 19.20 27.96
C VAL A 2 18.50 19.62 26.89
N GLY A 3 18.89 19.50 25.62
CA GLY A 3 18.01 19.75 24.49
C GLY A 3 16.99 18.63 24.38
N THR A 4 15.75 18.95 24.70
CA THR A 4 14.58 18.14 24.41
C THR A 4 14.33 18.17 22.90
N ASP A 5 14.77 17.13 22.18
CA ASP A 5 14.21 16.74 20.88
C ASP A 5 12.86 16.03 21.08
N SER A 6 11.97 16.70 21.83
CA SER A 6 10.54 16.38 21.81
C SER A 6 9.97 16.96 20.53
N ILE A 7 10.11 16.20 19.43
CA ILE A 7 9.27 16.39 18.25
C ILE A 7 7.83 16.49 18.77
N ARG A 8 7.20 17.66 18.61
CA ARG A 8 5.92 18.08 19.21
C ARG A 8 4.84 16.98 19.19
N GLN A 9 4.82 16.12 20.21
CA GLN A 9 3.99 14.91 20.31
C GLN A 9 2.48 15.22 20.26
N GLU A 10 2.07 16.41 20.66
CA GLU A 10 0.65 16.78 20.76
C GLU A 10 0.05 17.38 19.47
N SER A 11 0.89 17.85 18.53
CA SER A 11 0.37 18.46 17.29
C SER A 11 -0.17 17.41 16.30
N PHE A 12 0.26 16.15 16.42
CA PHE A 12 -0.10 15.05 15.51
C PHE A 12 -1.49 14.46 15.79
N LEU A 13 -2.03 14.67 16.99
CA LEU A 13 -3.35 14.16 17.42
C LEU A 13 -4.53 15.04 16.98
N LYS A 14 -4.28 16.17 16.32
CA LYS A 14 -5.34 17.09 15.88
C LYS A 14 -6.02 16.70 14.56
N GLU A 15 -5.39 15.85 13.74
CA GLU A 15 -5.97 15.31 12.50
C GLU A 15 -5.99 13.78 12.57
N ASP A 16 -6.85 13.23 13.42
CA ASP A 16 -6.93 11.80 13.72
C ASP A 16 -7.51 10.96 12.57
N SER A 17 -6.66 10.71 11.58
CA SER A 17 -7.02 9.98 10.37
C SER A 17 -7.17 8.48 10.66
N TYR A 18 -6.31 7.90 11.51
CA TYR A 18 -6.26 6.46 11.83
C TYR A 18 -7.14 6.04 13.03
N GLY A 19 -7.76 6.98 13.74
CA GLY A 19 -8.53 6.67 14.94
C GLY A 19 -7.61 6.18 16.05
N PHE A 20 -6.58 6.96 16.38
CA PHE A 20 -5.62 6.62 17.43
C PHE A 20 -6.33 6.36 18.74
N ILE A 21 -5.98 5.25 19.36
CA ILE A 21 -6.52 4.87 20.65
C ILE A 21 -5.66 5.54 21.71
N LYS A 22 -6.27 6.40 22.53
CA LYS A 22 -5.53 7.03 23.61
C LYS A 22 -5.32 6.05 24.76
N THR A 23 -4.26 6.27 25.54
CA THR A 23 -3.91 5.40 26.68
C THR A 23 -5.08 5.30 27.67
N GLU A 24 -5.83 6.38 27.87
CA GLU A 24 -7.00 6.41 28.75
C GLU A 24 -8.13 5.44 28.30
N GLU A 25 -8.16 5.06 27.03
CA GLU A 25 -9.17 4.16 26.47
C GLU A 25 -8.78 2.68 26.58
N PHE A 26 -7.52 2.36 26.91
CA PHE A 26 -7.00 0.99 26.82
C PHE A 26 -7.76 0.00 27.70
N GLU A 27 -8.01 0.38 28.97
CA GLU A 27 -8.73 -0.47 29.92
C GLU A 27 -10.14 -0.79 29.41
N SER A 28 -10.86 0.23 28.94
CA SER A 28 -12.21 0.09 28.38
C SER A 28 -12.28 -0.77 27.12
N LEU A 29 -11.19 -0.81 26.35
CA LEU A 29 -11.08 -1.55 25.10
C LEU A 29 -10.45 -2.94 25.28
N GLY A 30 -10.00 -3.27 26.49
CA GLY A 30 -9.32 -4.52 26.81
C GLY A 30 -7.92 -4.63 26.21
N ILE A 31 -7.25 -3.48 25.98
CA ILE A 31 -5.92 -3.40 25.38
C ILE A 31 -4.88 -3.51 26.48
N ASP A 32 -3.96 -4.45 26.32
CA ASP A 32 -2.81 -4.63 27.19
C ASP A 32 -1.64 -3.82 26.65
N ALA A 33 -1.18 -2.82 27.42
CA ALA A 33 -0.10 -1.93 27.03
C ALA A 33 1.24 -2.67 26.80
N SER A 34 1.44 -3.84 27.41
CA SER A 34 2.65 -4.64 27.20
C SER A 34 2.77 -5.19 25.77
N HIS A 35 1.65 -5.31 25.05
CA HIS A 35 1.64 -5.74 23.64
C HIS A 35 1.88 -4.59 22.65
N ILE A 36 2.06 -3.35 23.14
CA ILE A 36 2.31 -2.16 22.32
C ILE A 36 3.82 -1.86 22.36
N PRO A 37 4.56 -2.16 21.28
CA PRO A 37 5.98 -1.90 21.24
C PRO A 37 6.26 -0.38 21.22
N PRO A 38 7.31 0.09 21.91
CA PRO A 38 7.69 1.49 21.92
C PRO A 38 7.88 2.05 20.50
N GLY A 39 7.36 3.25 20.23
CA GLY A 39 7.45 3.88 18.91
C GLY A 39 6.36 3.44 17.92
N THR A 40 5.35 2.71 18.40
CA THR A 40 4.09 2.47 17.67
C THR A 40 2.92 3.11 18.42
N PHE A 41 1.87 3.45 17.67
CA PHE A 41 0.63 3.99 18.21
C PHE A 41 -0.52 3.04 17.88
N PRO A 42 -1.30 2.59 18.88
CA PRO A 42 -2.48 1.78 18.63
C PRO A 42 -3.53 2.63 17.91
N ALA A 43 -4.14 2.05 16.90
CA ALA A 43 -5.14 2.69 16.06
C ALA A 43 -6.30 1.72 15.78
N ARG A 44 -7.50 2.29 15.65
CA ARG A 44 -8.71 1.54 15.33
C ARG A 44 -8.79 1.17 13.84
N LYS A 45 -8.22 2.01 12.97
CA LYS A 45 -8.27 1.81 11.52
C LYS A 45 -6.99 1.14 11.02
N HIS A 46 -7.17 0.26 10.04
CA HIS A 46 -6.06 -0.42 9.38
C HIS A 46 -5.41 0.58 8.42
N PRO A 47 -4.08 0.78 8.45
CA PRO A 47 -3.45 1.69 7.51
C PRO A 47 -3.42 1.11 6.09
N SER A 48 -3.10 1.93 5.07
CA SER A 48 -2.76 1.34 3.76
C SER A 48 -1.57 0.38 3.90
N ARG A 49 -1.50 -0.66 3.03
CA ARG A 49 -0.59 -1.81 3.15
C ARG A 49 0.82 -1.35 3.56
N LEU A 50 1.29 -1.84 4.71
CA LEU A 50 2.66 -1.62 5.15
C LEU A 50 3.44 -2.87 4.80
N LEU A 51 4.39 -2.78 3.89
CA LEU A 51 5.19 -3.95 3.53
C LEU A 51 6.08 -4.35 4.70
N SER A 52 5.94 -5.58 5.16
CA SER A 52 6.82 -6.15 6.18
C SER A 52 8.18 -6.48 5.55
N ARG A 53 9.26 -6.37 6.33
CA ARG A 53 10.58 -6.89 5.91
C ARG A 53 10.61 -8.40 5.67
N PHE A 54 9.61 -9.15 6.12
CA PHE A 54 9.52 -10.60 5.94
C PHE A 54 8.72 -11.01 4.71
N GLY A 55 8.35 -10.05 3.86
CA GLY A 55 7.40 -10.28 2.77
C GLY A 55 5.96 -10.15 3.25
N GLY A 56 5.04 -9.94 2.31
CA GLY A 56 3.64 -9.65 2.62
C GLY A 56 3.39 -8.31 3.33
N ASN A 57 2.21 -8.18 3.93
CA ASN A 57 1.80 -6.99 4.69
C ASN A 57 2.11 -7.19 6.17
N ALA A 58 2.72 -6.19 6.80
CA ALA A 58 2.99 -6.10 8.24
C ALA A 58 1.72 -6.21 9.10
N PHE A 59 0.53 -6.10 8.51
CA PHE A 59 -0.75 -6.32 9.19
C PHE A 59 -1.39 -7.69 8.91
N GLY A 60 -0.68 -8.62 8.25
CA GLY A 60 -1.09 -10.02 8.11
C GLY A 60 -1.67 -10.42 6.75
N PHE A 61 -1.80 -9.49 5.80
CA PHE A 61 -2.17 -9.87 4.42
C PHE A 61 -0.99 -10.53 3.69
N GLY A 62 -1.21 -11.73 3.13
CA GLY A 62 -0.16 -12.46 2.41
C GLY A 62 0.83 -13.21 3.32
N PHE A 63 0.42 -13.52 4.55
CA PHE A 63 1.17 -14.19 5.62
C PHE A 63 1.80 -15.57 5.28
N PHE A 64 1.70 -16.02 4.03
CA PHE A 64 2.11 -17.36 3.58
C PHE A 64 3.63 -17.58 3.56
N GLU A 65 4.42 -16.51 3.55
CA GLU A 65 5.89 -16.55 3.46
C GLU A 65 6.58 -16.78 4.83
N VAL A 66 5.84 -16.69 5.94
CA VAL A 66 6.38 -16.80 7.31
C VAL A 66 6.02 -18.13 7.99
N TYR A 67 5.30 -19.03 7.30
CA TYR A 67 4.89 -20.34 7.83
C TYR A 67 6.07 -21.20 8.26
N ASP A 68 7.21 -21.10 7.57
CA ASP A 68 8.43 -21.85 7.88
C ASP A 68 9.08 -21.47 9.23
N ARG A 69 8.62 -20.38 9.87
CA ARG A 69 9.15 -19.87 11.15
C ARG A 69 8.25 -20.15 12.34
N LEU A 70 7.05 -20.68 12.11
CA LEU A 70 6.07 -20.95 13.16
C LEU A 70 6.12 -22.41 13.59
N SER A 71 5.96 -22.67 14.89
CA SER A 71 5.85 -24.05 15.35
C SER A 71 4.54 -24.67 14.85
N PRO A 72 4.45 -26.02 14.69
CA PRO A 72 3.21 -26.68 14.29
C PRO A 72 2.01 -26.33 15.19
N LYS A 73 2.26 -26.05 16.48
CA LYS A 73 1.24 -25.62 17.44
C LYS A 73 0.74 -24.21 17.15
N ASP A 74 1.66 -23.27 16.86
CA ASP A 74 1.31 -21.89 16.52
C ASP A 74 0.55 -21.83 15.20
N LEU A 75 0.97 -22.63 14.21
CA LEU A 75 0.27 -22.77 12.94
C LEU A 75 -1.17 -23.27 13.10
N GLN A 76 -1.36 -24.31 13.92
CA GLN A 76 -2.68 -24.86 14.21
C GLN A 76 -3.57 -23.83 14.93
N LEU A 77 -3.00 -23.05 15.85
CA LEU A 77 -3.71 -21.97 16.53
C LEU A 77 -4.13 -20.87 15.55
N LEU A 78 -3.22 -20.39 14.70
CA LEU A 78 -3.53 -19.34 13.72
C LEU A 78 -4.54 -19.82 12.67
N GLN A 79 -4.46 -21.07 12.21
CA GLN A 79 -5.44 -21.66 11.28
C GLN A 79 -6.83 -21.84 11.92
N SER A 80 -6.91 -21.91 13.25
CA SER A 80 -8.18 -21.98 13.96
C SER A 80 -8.89 -20.62 14.07
N ILE A 81 -8.20 -19.53 13.79
CA ILE A 81 -8.75 -18.18 13.79
C ILE A 81 -9.56 -17.99 12.51
N THR A 82 -10.86 -17.79 12.66
CA THR A 82 -11.76 -17.46 11.55
C THR A 82 -12.64 -16.27 11.93
N PRO A 83 -13.00 -15.38 10.99
CA PRO A 83 -13.92 -14.26 11.24
C PRO A 83 -15.23 -14.69 11.91
N ASP A 84 -15.66 -15.91 11.63
CA ASP A 84 -16.93 -16.50 12.09
C ASP A 84 -16.88 -17.01 13.55
N LYS A 85 -15.71 -16.95 14.22
CA LYS A 85 -15.50 -17.48 15.59
C LYS A 85 -14.70 -16.50 16.48
N PRO A 86 -15.26 -15.32 16.81
CA PRO A 86 -14.57 -14.32 17.63
C PRO A 86 -14.25 -14.80 19.05
N GLU A 87 -14.98 -15.81 19.55
CA GLU A 87 -14.75 -16.39 20.88
C GLU A 87 -13.38 -17.09 21.00
N VAL A 88 -12.85 -17.64 19.90
CA VAL A 88 -11.50 -18.25 19.87
C VAL A 88 -10.45 -17.16 20.04
N VAL A 89 -10.62 -16.03 19.36
CA VAL A 89 -9.72 -14.87 19.47
C VAL A 89 -9.74 -14.32 20.89
N ARG A 90 -10.92 -14.17 21.51
CA ARG A 90 -11.05 -13.75 22.92
C ARG A 90 -10.33 -14.68 23.89
N LYS A 91 -10.46 -15.99 23.70
CA LYS A 91 -9.86 -16.98 24.59
C LYS A 91 -8.34 -17.01 24.49
N TYR A 92 -7.80 -16.85 23.29
CA TYR A 92 -6.37 -17.02 23.01
C TYR A 92 -5.64 -15.71 22.64
N TYR A 93 -6.23 -14.54 22.86
CA TYR A 93 -5.69 -13.25 22.38
C TYR A 93 -4.23 -13.01 22.79
N ARG A 94 -3.83 -13.41 24.01
CA ARG A 94 -2.44 -13.28 24.49
C ARG A 94 -1.48 -14.14 23.69
N GLU A 95 -1.89 -15.37 23.41
CA GLU A 95 -1.06 -16.33 22.66
C GLU A 95 -0.97 -15.92 21.19
N ILE A 96 -2.08 -15.44 20.62
CA ILE A 96 -2.11 -14.86 19.27
C ILE A 96 -1.22 -13.62 19.18
N ASN A 97 -1.32 -12.69 20.14
CA ASN A 97 -0.50 -11.48 20.17
C ASN A 97 1.00 -11.81 20.30
N ARG A 98 1.35 -12.79 21.14
CA ARG A 98 2.72 -13.27 21.29
C ARG A 98 3.25 -13.85 19.97
N ILE A 99 2.44 -14.66 19.28
CA ILE A 99 2.81 -15.19 17.97
C ILE A 99 3.01 -14.04 16.96
N TYR A 100 2.06 -13.11 16.89
CA TYR A 100 2.10 -11.94 16.00
C TYR A 100 3.29 -11.02 16.29
N GLU A 101 3.66 -10.85 17.55
CA GLU A 101 4.86 -10.14 17.96
C GLU A 101 6.12 -10.86 17.48
N SER A 102 6.20 -12.18 17.66
CA SER A 102 7.40 -12.95 17.29
C SER A 102 7.74 -12.94 15.80
N ILE A 103 6.73 -12.75 14.95
CA ILE A 103 6.85 -12.71 13.49
C ILE A 103 6.73 -11.29 12.91
N GLY A 104 6.66 -10.27 13.76
CA GLY A 104 6.70 -8.87 13.32
C GLY A 104 5.40 -8.32 12.74
N LEU A 105 4.25 -8.94 13.04
CA LEU A 105 2.97 -8.36 12.68
C LEU A 105 2.64 -7.16 13.57
N LEU A 106 2.01 -6.16 12.98
CA LEU A 106 1.56 -4.91 13.59
C LEU A 106 0.04 -4.92 13.85
N ILE A 107 -0.59 -6.08 13.80
CA ILE A 107 -1.96 -6.27 14.28
C ILE A 107 -1.89 -6.91 15.67
N ARG A 108 -2.81 -6.52 16.55
CA ARG A 108 -2.99 -7.10 17.88
C ARG A 108 -4.48 -7.28 18.15
N PHE A 109 -4.81 -8.17 19.07
CA PHE A 109 -6.17 -8.37 19.56
C PHE A 109 -6.29 -7.93 21.01
N SER A 110 -7.39 -7.26 21.33
CA SER A 110 -7.75 -6.95 22.70
C SER A 110 -8.38 -8.17 23.39
N SER A 111 -8.52 -8.13 24.72
CA SER A 111 -9.21 -9.17 25.49
C SER A 111 -10.68 -9.34 25.07
N LEU A 112 -11.26 -8.32 24.43
CA LEU A 112 -12.60 -8.36 23.83
C LEU A 112 -12.64 -9.06 22.47
N GLY A 113 -11.50 -9.54 21.98
CA GLY A 113 -11.34 -10.20 20.68
C GLY A 113 -11.41 -9.24 19.49
N LYS A 114 -11.28 -7.93 19.73
CA LYS A 114 -11.27 -6.92 18.67
C LYS A 114 -9.85 -6.65 18.21
N PRO A 115 -9.58 -6.62 16.89
CA PRO A 115 -8.28 -6.22 16.39
C PRO A 115 -8.04 -4.72 16.59
N TYR A 116 -6.79 -4.36 16.82
CA TYR A 116 -6.26 -3.00 16.73
C TYR A 116 -4.90 -3.02 16.03
N TYR A 117 -4.51 -1.90 15.46
CA TYR A 117 -3.35 -1.80 14.58
C TYR A 117 -2.28 -0.94 15.21
N LEU A 118 -1.03 -1.39 15.17
CA LEU A 118 0.13 -0.70 15.67
C LEU A 118 0.73 0.11 14.52
N ILE A 119 0.57 1.42 14.55
CA ILE A 119 1.09 2.31 13.52
C ILE A 119 2.46 2.82 13.94
N PRO A 120 3.55 2.46 13.24
CA PRO A 120 4.88 2.96 13.60
C PRO A 120 4.97 4.48 13.40
N VAL A 121 5.64 5.17 14.32
CA VAL A 121 5.78 6.64 14.29
C VAL A 121 6.39 7.16 12.98
N SER A 122 7.34 6.41 12.41
CA SER A 122 8.00 6.73 11.13
C SER A 122 7.07 6.70 9.92
N PHE A 123 5.91 6.04 10.04
CA PHE A 123 4.91 5.96 8.99
C PHE A 123 3.89 7.09 9.04
N LEU A 124 3.81 7.85 10.14
CA LEU A 124 2.79 8.89 10.29
C LEU A 124 3.03 10.10 9.37
N SER A 125 4.27 10.61 9.32
CA SER A 125 4.62 11.78 8.50
C SER A 125 4.70 11.45 7.00
N SER A 126 5.28 10.30 6.66
CA SER A 126 5.44 9.83 5.27
C SER A 126 4.11 9.40 4.65
N SER A 127 3.21 8.77 5.42
CA SER A 127 1.88 8.40 4.93
C SER A 127 1.03 9.64 4.66
N LEU A 128 1.04 10.65 5.52
CA LEU A 128 0.30 11.90 5.30
C LEU A 128 0.79 12.66 4.07
N SER A 129 2.12 12.76 3.88
CA SER A 129 2.69 13.34 2.65
C SER A 129 2.27 12.57 1.40
N THR A 130 2.29 11.24 1.46
CA THR A 130 1.86 10.36 0.35
C THR A 130 0.36 10.51 0.07
N ILE A 131 -0.48 10.56 1.10
CA ILE A 131 -1.93 10.78 0.99
C ILE A 131 -2.19 12.12 0.31
N ARG A 132 -1.55 13.19 0.80
CA ARG A 132 -1.67 14.53 0.22
C ARG A 132 -1.24 14.55 -1.24
N ASN A 133 -0.09 13.95 -1.56
CA ASN A 133 0.42 13.89 -2.92
C ASN A 133 -0.50 13.12 -3.88
N LYS A 134 -1.13 12.03 -3.41
CA LYS A 134 -2.15 11.29 -4.19
C LYS A 134 -3.42 12.12 -4.35
N ALA A 135 -3.89 12.76 -3.28
CA ALA A 135 -5.07 13.61 -3.30
C ALA A 135 -4.89 14.79 -4.26
N ASP A 136 -3.72 15.42 -4.30
CA ASP A 136 -3.39 16.50 -5.22
C ASP A 136 -3.47 16.06 -6.69
N GLU A 137 -2.96 14.86 -7.02
CA GLU A 137 -3.05 14.32 -8.38
C GLU A 137 -4.48 13.92 -8.75
N ILE A 138 -5.21 13.28 -7.83
CA ILE A 138 -6.62 12.95 -8.00
C ILE A 138 -7.44 14.22 -8.23
N SER A 139 -7.18 15.29 -7.48
CA SER A 139 -7.83 16.58 -7.66
C SER A 139 -7.67 17.12 -9.07
N ARG A 140 -6.45 17.04 -9.63
CA ARG A 140 -6.20 17.45 -11.02
C ARG A 140 -7.03 16.66 -12.03
N VAL A 141 -7.19 15.36 -11.81
CA VAL A 141 -7.98 14.49 -12.70
C VAL A 141 -9.47 14.79 -12.60
N ILE A 142 -9.99 14.97 -11.38
CA ILE A 142 -11.39 15.35 -11.16
C ILE A 142 -11.68 16.68 -11.84
N GLU A 143 -10.84 17.70 -11.65
CA GLU A 143 -11.01 19.01 -12.28
C GLU A 143 -10.93 18.94 -13.81
N ALA A 144 -10.00 18.15 -14.36
CA ALA A 144 -9.89 17.93 -15.80
C ALA A 144 -11.14 17.24 -16.37
N HIS A 145 -11.63 16.20 -15.70
CA HIS A 145 -12.85 15.50 -16.08
C HIS A 145 -14.06 16.44 -16.00
N ARG A 146 -14.17 17.23 -14.93
CA ARG A 146 -15.22 18.27 -14.74
C ARG A 146 -15.25 19.28 -15.88
N LYS A 147 -14.09 19.79 -16.29
CA LYS A 147 -13.96 20.71 -17.44
C LYS A 147 -14.35 20.04 -18.76
N LYS A 148 -14.01 18.77 -18.94
CA LYS A 148 -14.36 17.97 -20.12
C LYS A 148 -15.87 17.73 -20.22
N THR A 149 -16.53 17.38 -19.12
CA THR A 149 -17.96 17.01 -19.13
C THR A 149 -18.91 18.19 -18.89
N LEU A 150 -18.40 19.37 -18.49
CA LEU A 150 -19.18 20.55 -18.10
C LEU A 150 -20.25 20.28 -17.03
N LYS A 151 -19.99 19.29 -16.15
CA LYS A 151 -20.89 18.92 -15.05
C LYS A 151 -20.42 19.61 -13.77
N GLU A 152 -21.33 20.20 -13.00
CA GLU A 152 -20.97 20.80 -11.70
C GLU A 152 -20.76 19.75 -10.62
N ASN A 153 -21.60 18.70 -10.62
CA ASN A 153 -21.54 17.61 -9.66
C ASN A 153 -21.26 16.29 -10.39
N GLN A 154 -20.41 15.45 -9.80
CA GLN A 154 -20.01 14.15 -10.35
C GLN A 154 -20.22 13.06 -9.30
N SER A 155 -20.62 11.87 -9.77
CA SER A 155 -20.64 10.68 -8.93
C SER A 155 -19.34 9.91 -9.13
N ILE A 156 -18.53 9.85 -8.09
CA ILE A 156 -17.15 9.36 -8.14
C ILE A 156 -17.02 8.11 -7.28
N GLY A 157 -16.67 6.98 -7.90
CA GLY A 157 -16.38 5.74 -7.20
C GLY A 157 -14.94 5.71 -6.68
N LEU A 158 -14.75 5.36 -5.41
CA LEU A 158 -13.43 5.09 -4.83
C LEU A 158 -13.27 3.58 -4.61
N LEU A 159 -12.46 2.93 -5.44
CA LEU A 159 -12.15 1.51 -5.31
C LEU A 159 -11.07 1.29 -4.26
N THR A 160 -11.46 1.36 -2.99
CA THR A 160 -10.56 1.21 -1.85
C THR A 160 -11.31 0.75 -0.60
N SER A 161 -10.58 0.40 0.45
CA SER A 161 -11.16 0.05 1.74
C SER A 161 -11.87 1.25 2.39
N SER A 162 -12.94 0.98 3.13
CA SER A 162 -13.75 2.01 3.81
C SER A 162 -12.99 2.85 4.85
N ASP A 163 -11.84 2.39 5.29
CA ASP A 163 -10.97 3.06 6.25
C ASP A 163 -9.79 3.80 5.61
N ASP A 164 -9.73 3.86 4.28
CA ASP A 164 -8.67 4.58 3.57
C ASP A 164 -8.73 6.09 3.84
N LEU A 165 -7.59 6.66 4.24
CA LEU A 165 -7.47 8.07 4.61
C LEU A 165 -7.63 9.03 3.42
N LEU A 166 -7.51 8.52 2.18
CA LEU A 166 -7.82 9.33 1.01
C LEU A 166 -9.30 9.75 0.97
N ILE A 167 -10.21 8.96 1.55
CA ILE A 167 -11.65 9.23 1.53
C ILE A 167 -11.99 10.56 2.23
N PRO A 168 -11.64 10.77 3.51
CA PRO A 168 -11.93 12.03 4.18
C PRO A 168 -11.18 13.21 3.53
N GLU A 169 -9.93 13.02 3.10
CA GLU A 169 -9.15 14.07 2.43
C GLU A 169 -9.85 14.56 1.14
N LEU A 170 -10.32 13.65 0.30
CA LEU A 170 -11.02 14.00 -0.94
C LEU A 170 -12.41 14.58 -0.66
N SER A 171 -13.13 14.04 0.32
CA SER A 171 -14.47 14.52 0.70
C SER A 171 -14.43 15.92 1.29
N LEU A 172 -13.34 16.30 1.97
CA LEU A 172 -13.14 17.66 2.47
C LEU A 172 -12.85 18.66 1.34
N ARG A 173 -12.09 18.23 0.32
CA ARG A 173 -11.71 19.05 -0.84
C ARG A 173 -12.87 19.28 -1.81
N PHE A 174 -13.71 18.27 -2.01
CA PHE A 174 -14.77 18.25 -3.02
C PHE A 174 -16.13 18.02 -2.38
N LYS A 175 -16.72 19.07 -1.82
CA LYS A 175 -18.03 19.01 -1.15
C LYS A 175 -19.20 18.92 -2.12
N GLU A 176 -18.97 19.31 -3.37
CA GLU A 176 -19.92 19.30 -4.47
C GLU A 176 -20.06 17.93 -5.15
N HIS A 177 -19.10 17.02 -4.92
CA HIS A 177 -19.08 15.69 -5.55
C HIS A 177 -19.60 14.62 -4.59
N GLN A 178 -20.24 13.60 -5.16
CA GLN A 178 -20.69 12.45 -4.39
C GLN A 178 -19.64 11.34 -4.49
N PHE A 179 -18.99 11.01 -3.37
CA PHE A 179 -18.07 9.88 -3.31
C PHE A 179 -18.80 8.60 -2.90
N VAL A 180 -18.60 7.53 -3.68
CA VAL A 180 -19.15 6.20 -3.43
C VAL A 180 -18.00 5.22 -3.17
N ILE A 181 -17.93 4.68 -1.95
CA ILE A 181 -16.88 3.73 -1.58
C ILE A 181 -17.20 2.35 -2.17
N LEU A 182 -16.28 1.83 -2.98
CA LEU A 182 -16.32 0.51 -3.58
C LEU A 182 -15.28 -0.36 -2.85
N ASP A 183 -15.67 -1.02 -1.77
CA ASP A 183 -14.77 -1.81 -0.92
C ASP A 183 -15.06 -3.33 -0.98
N SER A 184 -16.00 -3.76 -1.83
CA SER A 184 -16.35 -5.18 -1.99
C SER A 184 -16.93 -5.51 -3.37
N VAL A 185 -16.95 -6.80 -3.72
CA VAL A 185 -17.55 -7.28 -4.98
C VAL A 185 -19.07 -7.08 -4.99
N GLU A 186 -19.72 -7.20 -3.83
CA GLU A 186 -21.16 -6.96 -3.67
C GLU A 186 -21.47 -5.51 -3.99
N LYS A 187 -20.69 -4.56 -3.46
CA LYS A 187 -20.86 -3.14 -3.84
C LYS A 187 -20.62 -2.96 -5.32
N LEU A 188 -19.58 -3.56 -5.91
CA LEU A 188 -19.33 -3.53 -7.36
C LEU A 188 -20.50 -4.07 -8.21
N SER A 189 -21.28 -5.00 -7.67
CA SER A 189 -22.41 -5.63 -8.38
C SER A 189 -23.78 -5.09 -7.96
N ALA A 190 -23.85 -4.19 -6.98
CA ALA A 190 -25.09 -3.65 -6.46
C ALA A 190 -25.78 -2.76 -7.52
N PRO A 191 -27.12 -2.79 -7.63
CA PRO A 191 -27.85 -1.85 -8.46
C PRO A 191 -27.60 -0.42 -7.97
N ARG A 192 -27.13 0.45 -8.86
CA ARG A 192 -26.86 1.86 -8.55
C ARG A 192 -26.80 2.71 -9.80
N GLU A 193 -26.85 4.02 -9.57
CA GLU A 193 -26.57 5.01 -10.60
C GLU A 193 -25.16 4.84 -11.16
N SER A 194 -25.02 5.10 -12.46
CA SER A 194 -23.74 5.03 -13.14
C SER A 194 -22.80 6.14 -12.65
N LEU A 195 -21.52 5.82 -12.54
CA LEU A 195 -20.47 6.71 -12.05
C LEU A 195 -19.84 7.49 -13.20
N ASP A 196 -19.50 8.75 -12.97
CA ASP A 196 -18.76 9.59 -13.93
C ASP A 196 -17.26 9.21 -13.95
N LEU A 197 -16.69 8.92 -12.78
CA LEU A 197 -15.28 8.58 -12.62
C LEU A 197 -15.13 7.48 -11.57
N VAL A 198 -14.22 6.53 -11.82
CA VAL A 198 -13.77 5.59 -10.79
C VAL A 198 -12.28 5.81 -10.55
N ILE A 199 -11.91 6.00 -9.28
CA ILE A 199 -10.54 6.19 -8.85
C ILE A 199 -10.08 4.96 -8.07
N LEU A 200 -8.92 4.46 -8.44
CA LEU A 200 -8.23 3.38 -7.78
C LEU A 200 -6.89 3.86 -7.19
N PRO A 201 -6.81 4.12 -5.88
CA PRO A 201 -5.60 4.67 -5.26
C PRO A 201 -4.57 3.60 -4.84
N ARG A 202 -4.67 2.39 -5.40
CA ARG A 202 -3.88 1.20 -5.03
C ARG A 202 -3.49 0.40 -6.26
N GLU A 203 -2.56 -0.52 -6.09
CA GLU A 203 -2.12 -1.41 -7.15
C GLU A 203 -3.22 -2.44 -7.47
N LEU A 204 -3.47 -2.71 -8.77
CA LEU A 204 -4.57 -3.52 -9.29
C LEU A 204 -4.63 -4.93 -8.68
N VAL A 205 -3.49 -5.60 -8.56
CA VAL A 205 -3.37 -6.95 -7.99
C VAL A 205 -3.47 -6.92 -6.45
N GLU A 206 -3.14 -5.80 -5.82
CA GLU A 206 -3.31 -5.66 -4.36
C GLU A 206 -4.77 -5.60 -3.93
N ILE A 207 -5.67 -4.97 -4.71
CA ILE A 207 -7.10 -4.93 -4.36
C ILE A 207 -7.68 -6.34 -4.32
N VAL A 208 -7.27 -7.21 -5.25
CA VAL A 208 -7.67 -8.62 -5.30
C VAL A 208 -7.32 -9.36 -4.02
N SER A 209 -6.22 -8.98 -3.39
CA SER A 209 -5.72 -9.62 -2.17
C SER A 209 -6.43 -9.14 -0.90
N THR A 210 -7.34 -8.17 -0.99
CA THR A 210 -8.09 -7.64 0.15
C THR A 210 -9.31 -8.52 0.46
N GLU A 211 -9.54 -8.86 1.74
CA GLU A 211 -10.52 -9.86 2.20
C GLU A 211 -11.94 -9.66 1.65
N ARG A 212 -12.38 -8.41 1.47
CA ARG A 212 -13.71 -8.07 0.96
C ARG A 212 -13.87 -8.23 -0.56
N PHE A 213 -12.77 -8.33 -1.29
CA PHE A 213 -12.79 -8.63 -2.73
C PHE A 213 -12.58 -10.10 -3.02
N SER A 214 -11.99 -10.86 -2.10
CA SER A 214 -11.77 -12.29 -2.26
C SER A 214 -12.11 -13.07 -0.98
N PRO A 215 -13.38 -13.44 -0.77
CA PRO A 215 -13.79 -14.25 0.39
C PRO A 215 -13.28 -15.71 0.34
N ARG A 216 -12.69 -16.15 -0.77
CA ARG A 216 -12.31 -17.57 -1.00
C ARG A 216 -10.83 -17.90 -0.84
N THR A 217 -9.97 -16.96 -0.48
CA THR A 217 -8.52 -17.17 -0.61
C THR A 217 -7.85 -17.56 0.69
N ARG A 218 -8.12 -18.79 1.15
CA ARG A 218 -7.34 -19.51 2.17
C ARG A 218 -6.19 -20.35 1.56
N GLY A 219 -5.69 -20.01 0.36
CA GLY A 219 -4.64 -20.79 -0.32
C GLY A 219 -3.81 -19.98 -1.33
N MET A 220 -2.71 -20.58 -1.83
CA MET A 220 -1.79 -19.96 -2.80
C MET A 220 -2.50 -19.61 -4.10
N ILE A 221 -2.64 -18.31 -4.39
CA ILE A 221 -3.15 -17.82 -5.67
C ILE A 221 -1.97 -17.68 -6.62
N SER A 222 -2.05 -18.29 -7.79
CA SER A 222 -1.04 -18.08 -8.83
C SER A 222 -1.11 -16.64 -9.36
N LYS A 223 0.02 -16.10 -9.85
CA LYS A 223 0.05 -14.77 -10.51
C LYS A 223 -0.99 -14.65 -11.62
N LYS A 224 -1.23 -15.73 -12.36
CA LYS A 224 -2.25 -15.77 -13.42
C LYS A 224 -3.66 -15.59 -12.86
N HIS A 225 -4.00 -16.28 -11.77
CA HIS A 225 -5.31 -16.11 -11.13
C HIS A 225 -5.53 -14.71 -10.57
N LEU A 226 -4.48 -14.06 -10.04
CA LEU A 226 -4.55 -12.65 -9.61
C LEU A 226 -4.85 -11.71 -10.78
N GLU A 227 -4.20 -11.92 -11.92
CA GLU A 227 -4.45 -11.16 -13.14
C GLU A 227 -5.88 -11.40 -13.68
N ASP A 228 -6.33 -12.65 -13.73
CA ASP A 228 -7.68 -13.01 -14.17
C ASP A 228 -8.76 -12.35 -13.29
N PHE A 229 -8.52 -12.32 -11.98
CA PHE A 229 -9.43 -11.65 -11.05
C PHE A 229 -9.39 -10.12 -11.19
N ALA A 230 -8.22 -9.53 -11.43
CA ALA A 230 -8.11 -8.10 -11.74
C ALA A 230 -8.89 -7.76 -13.02
N VAL A 231 -8.82 -8.60 -14.06
CA VAL A 231 -9.64 -8.46 -15.28
C VAL A 231 -11.14 -8.51 -14.95
N PHE A 232 -11.57 -9.46 -14.12
CA PHE A 232 -12.96 -9.53 -13.65
C PHE A 232 -13.42 -8.26 -12.94
N LEU A 233 -12.62 -7.74 -12.00
CA LEU A 233 -12.93 -6.49 -11.30
C LEU A 233 -13.02 -5.30 -12.25
N MET A 234 -12.11 -5.20 -13.22
CA MET A 234 -12.14 -4.13 -14.22
C MET A 234 -13.36 -4.21 -15.12
N GLY A 235 -13.84 -5.42 -15.45
CA GLY A 235 -15.12 -5.61 -16.12
C GLY A 235 -16.30 -5.09 -15.30
N LYS A 236 -16.33 -5.35 -13.99
CA LYS A 236 -17.35 -4.78 -13.09
C LYS A 236 -17.27 -3.26 -13.02
N VAL A 237 -16.08 -2.69 -12.89
CA VAL A 237 -15.86 -1.24 -12.92
C VAL A 237 -16.36 -0.63 -14.25
N HIS A 238 -16.04 -1.27 -15.38
CA HIS A 238 -16.54 -0.84 -16.69
C HIS A 238 -18.06 -0.78 -16.75
N THR A 239 -18.77 -1.77 -16.20
CA THR A 239 -20.24 -1.77 -16.16
C THR A 239 -20.84 -0.65 -15.33
N LEU A 240 -20.13 -0.16 -14.31
CA LEU A 240 -20.60 0.91 -13.42
C LEU A 240 -20.43 2.31 -14.00
N LEU A 241 -19.47 2.49 -14.90
CA LEU A 241 -19.16 3.79 -15.48
C LEU A 241 -20.22 4.22 -16.51
N LYS A 242 -20.49 5.53 -16.61
CA LYS A 242 -21.25 6.13 -17.71
C LYS A 242 -20.51 5.96 -19.04
N ALA A 243 -21.18 6.24 -20.15
CA ALA A 243 -20.60 6.09 -21.49
C ALA A 243 -19.34 6.96 -21.69
N ASP A 244 -19.33 8.18 -21.14
CA ASP A 244 -18.21 9.13 -21.07
C ASP A 244 -17.32 8.94 -19.83
N GLY A 245 -17.54 7.86 -19.07
CA GLY A 245 -16.92 7.66 -17.78
C GLY A 245 -15.43 7.29 -17.88
N GLU A 246 -14.66 7.66 -16.87
CA GLU A 246 -13.22 7.45 -16.83
C GLU A 246 -12.78 6.55 -15.66
N LEU A 247 -11.67 5.86 -15.84
CA LEU A 247 -10.97 5.11 -14.80
C LEU A 247 -9.60 5.77 -14.58
N PHE A 248 -9.34 6.20 -13.35
CA PHE A 248 -8.05 6.70 -12.91
C PHE A 248 -7.41 5.77 -11.89
N ILE A 249 -6.14 5.42 -12.08
CA ILE A 249 -5.38 4.58 -11.14
C ILE A 249 -4.12 5.33 -10.73
N ILE A 250 -3.81 5.35 -9.43
CA ILE A 250 -2.58 5.93 -8.88
C ILE A 250 -2.01 5.02 -7.79
N THR A 251 -0.78 4.54 -7.98
CA THR A 251 -0.11 3.69 -6.99
C THR A 251 1.41 3.89 -6.98
N GLY A 252 2.08 3.32 -5.98
CA GLY A 252 3.54 3.31 -5.88
C GLY A 252 4.17 2.56 -7.06
N ARG A 253 5.31 3.06 -7.54
CA ARG A 253 6.06 2.38 -8.59
C ARG A 253 6.77 1.14 -8.02
N PHE A 254 6.76 0.04 -8.77
CA PHE A 254 7.65 -1.08 -8.48
C PHE A 254 9.07 -0.79 -8.97
N PRO A 255 10.10 -1.27 -8.23
CA PRO A 255 11.48 -1.06 -8.64
C PRO A 255 11.74 -1.62 -10.04
N PRO A 256 12.64 -0.99 -10.81
CA PRO A 256 12.98 -1.47 -12.15
C PRO A 256 13.59 -2.87 -12.09
N GLU A 257 13.29 -3.70 -13.09
CA GLU A 257 13.84 -5.07 -13.23
C GLU A 257 15.37 -5.07 -13.44
N ALA A 258 15.95 -3.94 -13.88
CA ALA A 258 17.33 -3.86 -14.30
C ALA A 258 18.30 -3.60 -13.13
N ARG A 259 19.37 -4.42 -13.08
CA ARG A 259 20.63 -4.18 -12.36
C ARG A 259 21.44 -3.05 -12.99
N GLN A 260 20.78 -1.96 -13.39
CA GLN A 260 21.49 -0.79 -13.86
C GLN A 260 22.27 -0.23 -12.67
N GLU A 261 23.60 -0.24 -12.77
CA GLU A 261 24.43 0.41 -11.79
C GLU A 261 24.30 1.93 -11.94
N ILE A 262 24.03 2.60 -10.82
CA ILE A 262 23.91 4.04 -10.72
C ILE A 262 24.89 4.55 -9.66
N LYS A 263 25.38 5.77 -9.86
CA LYS A 263 26.23 6.45 -8.89
C LYS A 263 25.39 7.49 -8.17
N VAL A 264 25.20 7.29 -6.86
CA VAL A 264 24.46 8.19 -5.99
C VAL A 264 25.44 8.95 -5.11
N ARG A 265 25.28 10.27 -5.03
CA ARG A 265 26.00 11.13 -4.10
C ARG A 265 24.99 11.80 -3.15
N PHE A 266 25.09 11.49 -1.87
CA PHE A 266 24.32 12.15 -0.83
C PHE A 266 24.93 13.50 -0.47
N HIS A 267 24.07 14.48 -0.17
CA HIS A 267 24.49 15.83 0.15
C HIS A 267 24.87 15.94 1.64
N THR A 268 24.11 15.31 2.52
CA THR A 268 24.36 15.27 3.96
C THR A 268 25.08 13.98 4.36
N GLU A 269 25.76 14.03 5.52
CA GLU A 269 26.30 12.82 6.13
C GLU A 269 25.18 11.93 6.65
N GLU A 270 24.07 12.53 7.12
CA GLU A 270 22.91 11.81 7.65
C GLU A 270 22.29 10.89 6.60
N GLU A 271 22.02 11.37 5.37
CA GLU A 271 21.47 10.48 4.34
C GLU A 271 22.46 9.36 3.94
N ALA A 272 23.77 9.63 3.98
CA ALA A 272 24.77 8.61 3.74
C ALA A 272 24.81 7.56 4.87
N LYS A 273 24.60 7.97 6.13
CA LYS A 273 24.45 7.08 7.28
C LYS A 273 23.19 6.22 7.13
N ASP A 274 22.08 6.82 6.71
CA ASP A 274 20.81 6.12 6.51
C ASP A 274 20.92 5.07 5.39
N PHE A 275 21.55 5.42 4.26
CA PHE A 275 21.80 4.46 3.18
C PHE A 275 22.71 3.32 3.62
N LEU A 276 23.76 3.63 4.38
CA LEU A 276 24.65 2.61 4.90
C LEU A 276 23.90 1.69 5.87
N LEU A 277 23.15 2.24 6.82
CA LEU A 277 22.32 1.48 7.76
C LEU A 277 21.33 0.57 7.02
N PHE A 278 20.67 1.08 5.99
CA PHE A 278 19.81 0.27 5.12
C PHE A 278 20.56 -0.95 4.55
N SER A 279 21.79 -0.78 4.08
CA SER A 279 22.60 -1.90 3.56
C SER A 279 23.10 -2.88 4.62
N HIS A 280 23.11 -2.48 5.91
CA HIS A 280 23.39 -3.37 7.03
C HIS A 280 22.15 -4.16 7.47
N VAL A 281 20.96 -3.57 7.35
CA VAL A 281 19.69 -4.24 7.64
C VAL A 281 19.32 -5.23 6.54
N PHE A 282 19.40 -4.79 5.28
CA PHE A 282 18.91 -5.57 4.14
C PHE A 282 20.05 -6.14 3.28
N LYS A 283 19.83 -7.34 2.74
CA LYS A 283 20.73 -8.03 1.83
C LYS A 283 20.78 -7.29 0.50
N THR A 284 21.91 -6.63 0.27
CA THR A 284 22.27 -5.96 -0.97
C THR A 284 23.24 -6.82 -1.80
N GLU A 285 23.41 -6.48 -3.08
CA GLU A 285 24.34 -7.11 -4.03
C GLU A 285 25.79 -7.02 -3.57
N ARG A 286 26.14 -5.97 -2.81
CA ARG A 286 27.50 -5.72 -2.32
C ARG A 286 27.50 -5.06 -0.95
N ARG A 287 28.59 -5.24 -0.21
CA ARG A 287 28.84 -4.50 1.04
C ARG A 287 29.38 -3.11 0.74
N TYR A 288 28.61 -2.09 1.08
CA TYR A 288 28.99 -0.70 0.82
C TYR A 288 30.05 -0.23 1.82
N GLN A 289 31.05 0.50 1.31
CA GLN A 289 32.10 1.08 2.16
C GLN A 289 31.84 2.56 2.41
N ALA A 290 31.99 2.96 3.67
CA ALA A 290 31.78 4.33 4.14
C ALA A 290 32.94 5.30 3.81
N ARG A 291 33.65 5.11 2.68
CA ARG A 291 34.81 5.94 2.33
C ARG A 291 34.42 7.37 1.95
N ALA A 292 33.18 7.58 1.50
CA ALA A 292 32.64 8.88 1.11
C ALA A 292 31.10 8.87 1.16
N LYS A 293 30.48 10.04 0.96
CA LYS A 293 29.03 10.20 0.76
C LYS A 293 28.56 9.76 -0.64
N SER A 294 29.27 8.84 -1.28
CA SER A 294 28.98 8.44 -2.67
C SER A 294 29.09 6.93 -2.83
N PHE A 295 28.08 6.35 -3.45
CA PHE A 295 27.89 4.91 -3.55
C PHE A 295 27.56 4.52 -5.00
N ALA A 296 28.18 3.45 -5.48
CA ALA A 296 27.80 2.79 -6.73
C ALA A 296 26.86 1.64 -6.39
N THR A 297 25.58 1.82 -6.62
CA THR A 297 24.48 0.93 -6.21
C THR A 297 23.62 0.55 -7.40
N SER A 298 22.81 -0.49 -7.31
CA SER A 298 21.82 -0.80 -8.35
C SER A 298 20.61 0.13 -8.25
N ALA A 299 19.98 0.43 -9.39
CA ALA A 299 18.75 1.21 -9.42
C ALA A 299 17.62 0.56 -8.59
N PHE A 300 17.58 -0.78 -8.54
CA PHE A 300 16.68 -1.55 -7.70
C PHE A 300 16.89 -1.27 -6.21
N GLU A 301 18.12 -1.41 -5.71
CA GLU A 301 18.44 -1.19 -4.30
C GLU A 301 18.20 0.25 -3.88
N PHE A 302 18.55 1.21 -4.75
CA PHE A 302 18.31 2.61 -4.48
C PHE A 302 16.82 2.95 -4.45
N HIS A 303 16.02 2.36 -5.35
CA HIS A 303 14.57 2.50 -5.29
C HIS A 303 14.01 1.91 -3.97
N LYS A 304 14.52 0.76 -3.53
CA LYS A 304 14.16 0.17 -2.23
C LYS A 304 14.62 1.02 -1.06
N PHE A 305 15.77 1.68 -1.14
CA PHE A 305 16.20 2.62 -0.10
C PHE A 305 15.26 3.84 0.01
N LEU A 306 14.78 4.37 -1.12
CA LEU A 306 13.83 5.50 -1.13
C LEU A 306 12.43 5.11 -0.61
N ASN A 307 12.08 3.82 -0.69
CA ASN A 307 10.84 3.25 -0.17
C ASN A 307 11.14 1.96 0.62
N PRO A 308 11.79 2.08 1.79
CA PRO A 308 12.31 0.91 2.49
C PRO A 308 11.18 0.07 3.08
N PRO A 309 11.30 -1.26 3.08
CA PRO A 309 10.40 -2.12 3.84
C PRO A 309 10.38 -1.70 5.31
N TYR A 310 9.26 -1.93 5.99
CA TYR A 310 9.18 -1.65 7.42
C TYR A 310 10.19 -2.49 8.19
N VAL A 311 10.92 -1.85 9.10
CA VAL A 311 11.82 -2.50 10.04
C VAL A 311 11.32 -2.24 11.45
N GLU A 312 11.05 -3.33 12.15
CA GLU A 312 10.64 -3.34 13.55
C GLU A 312 11.72 -2.69 14.42
N LYS A 313 11.28 -1.89 15.38
CA LYS A 313 12.18 -1.10 16.22
C LYS A 313 13.14 -1.99 17.01
N GLU A 314 12.70 -3.14 17.50
CA GLU A 314 13.49 -4.10 18.26
C GLU A 314 14.73 -4.57 17.48
N ILE A 315 14.66 -4.57 16.16
CA ILE A 315 15.77 -5.01 15.30
C ILE A 315 16.74 -3.88 15.01
N LEU A 316 16.22 -2.65 14.86
CA LEU A 316 17.07 -1.47 14.87
C LEU A 316 17.78 -1.33 16.23
N ASP A 317 17.08 -1.57 17.34
CA ASP A 317 17.63 -1.52 18.70
C ASP A 317 18.67 -2.63 18.91
N ARG A 318 18.44 -3.85 18.38
CA ARG A 318 19.46 -4.93 18.38
C ARG A 318 20.71 -4.56 17.58
N LEU A 319 20.54 -3.86 16.47
CA LEU A 319 21.64 -3.47 15.58
C LEU A 319 22.44 -2.30 16.17
N LEU A 320 21.75 -1.28 16.65
CA LEU A 320 22.34 -0.02 17.12
C LEU A 320 22.69 -0.03 18.61
N GLY A 321 22.07 -0.93 19.39
CA GLY A 321 22.16 -0.96 20.84
C GLY A 321 21.49 0.29 21.46
N PRO A 322 22.08 0.89 22.51
CA PRO A 322 21.53 2.08 23.15
C PRO A 322 21.78 3.39 22.37
N ARG A 323 22.45 3.32 21.21
CA ARG A 323 22.89 4.51 20.44
C ARG A 323 21.89 4.85 19.35
N SER A 324 21.72 6.14 19.07
CA SER A 324 20.94 6.62 17.91
C SER A 324 21.84 6.77 16.68
N VAL A 325 21.25 6.63 15.49
CA VAL A 325 21.96 6.78 14.20
C VAL A 325 22.65 8.15 14.09
N GLY A 326 21.97 9.22 14.53
CA GLY A 326 22.52 10.57 14.50
C GLY A 326 23.78 10.74 15.35
N ALA A 327 23.87 10.04 16.48
CA ALA A 327 25.03 10.09 17.37
C ALA A 327 26.22 9.25 16.88
N MET A 328 26.03 8.37 15.91
CA MET A 328 27.08 7.51 15.35
C MET A 328 27.72 8.16 14.13
N SER A 329 29.04 8.00 13.96
CA SER A 329 29.75 8.37 12.73
C SER A 329 29.54 7.34 11.61
N LEU A 330 29.79 7.75 10.36
CA LEU A 330 29.77 6.83 9.21
C LEU A 330 30.67 5.59 9.39
N ARG A 331 31.81 5.75 10.06
CA ARG A 331 32.74 4.64 10.33
C ARG A 331 32.19 3.66 11.35
N GLU A 332 31.48 4.15 12.36
CA GLU A 332 30.85 3.29 13.38
C GLU A 332 29.70 2.50 12.79
N ILE A 333 28.88 3.12 11.93
CA ILE A 333 27.80 2.41 11.23
C ILE A 333 28.38 1.31 10.33
N HIS A 334 29.49 1.59 9.64
CA HIS A 334 30.16 0.60 8.79
C HIS A 334 30.65 -0.66 9.54
N GLN A 335 30.89 -0.54 10.85
CA GLN A 335 31.33 -1.66 11.69
C GLN A 335 30.18 -2.48 12.26
N LEU A 336 28.93 -2.06 12.03
CA LEU A 336 27.76 -2.82 12.49
C LEU A 336 27.69 -4.18 11.82
N PRO A 337 27.13 -5.20 12.50
CA PRO A 337 26.88 -6.49 11.87
C PRO A 337 25.88 -6.32 10.71
N TYR A 338 25.95 -7.24 9.74
CA TYR A 338 24.96 -7.33 8.67
C TYR A 338 23.87 -8.32 9.08
N LEU A 339 22.62 -7.91 8.96
CA LEU A 339 21.45 -8.75 9.28
C LEU A 339 20.94 -9.52 8.07
N ASP A 340 21.22 -9.04 6.85
CA ASP A 340 20.92 -9.71 5.57
C ASP A 340 19.45 -10.09 5.35
N PHE A 341 18.53 -9.24 5.80
CA PHE A 341 17.11 -9.44 5.49
C PHE A 341 16.84 -9.31 3.99
N PRO A 342 15.97 -10.15 3.40
CA PRO A 342 15.67 -10.08 1.97
C PRO A 342 15.08 -8.72 1.58
N LEU A 343 15.51 -8.18 0.43
CA LEU A 343 14.93 -6.97 -0.20
C LEU A 343 13.71 -7.28 -1.07
N ASP A 344 13.55 -8.54 -1.45
CA ASP A 344 12.50 -9.03 -2.33
C ASP A 344 11.25 -9.40 -1.53
N ASP A 345 10.10 -8.89 -1.95
CA ASP A 345 8.78 -9.03 -1.31
C ASP A 345 7.78 -9.83 -2.17
N GLY A 346 8.26 -10.50 -3.23
CA GLY A 346 7.51 -11.51 -3.98
C GLY A 346 6.50 -10.98 -5.01
N LEU A 347 6.22 -9.67 -5.07
CA LEU A 347 5.23 -9.07 -5.98
C LEU A 347 5.85 -8.06 -6.95
N PHE A 348 6.86 -8.48 -7.71
CA PHE A 348 7.45 -7.66 -8.76
C PHE A 348 7.00 -8.09 -10.16
N TYR A 349 6.57 -7.11 -10.94
CA TYR A 349 6.35 -7.26 -12.37
C TYR A 349 6.40 -5.89 -13.04
N ASN A 350 6.63 -5.89 -14.36
CA ASN A 350 6.46 -4.70 -15.17
C ASN A 350 5.01 -4.20 -15.13
N GLN A 351 4.72 -3.23 -14.24
CA GLN A 351 3.37 -2.69 -14.04
C GLN A 351 2.75 -2.21 -15.33
N GLU A 352 3.52 -1.53 -16.19
CA GLU A 352 2.98 -0.96 -17.43
C GLU A 352 2.49 -2.03 -18.40
N LYS A 353 3.28 -3.11 -18.55
CA LYS A 353 2.93 -4.23 -19.43
C LYS A 353 1.69 -4.95 -18.93
N VAL A 354 1.63 -5.24 -17.63
CA VAL A 354 0.51 -5.99 -17.02
C VAL A 354 -0.76 -5.15 -17.01
N TRP A 355 -0.69 -3.88 -16.61
CA TRP A 355 -1.83 -2.96 -16.60
C TRP A 355 -2.39 -2.74 -18.00
N THR A 356 -1.52 -2.56 -18.99
CA THR A 356 -1.96 -2.42 -20.39
C THR A 356 -2.78 -3.63 -20.82
N ARG A 357 -2.34 -4.85 -20.50
CA ARG A 357 -3.08 -6.08 -20.82
C ARG A 357 -4.41 -6.18 -20.09
N ILE A 358 -4.45 -5.85 -18.80
CA ILE A 358 -5.68 -5.96 -17.97
C ILE A 358 -6.73 -4.91 -18.39
N LEU A 359 -6.31 -3.70 -18.70
CA LEU A 359 -7.20 -2.55 -18.90
C LEU A 359 -7.61 -2.36 -20.37
N ALA A 360 -6.79 -2.79 -21.33
CA ALA A 360 -7.05 -2.62 -22.75
C ALA A 360 -8.41 -3.16 -23.24
N PRO A 361 -8.98 -4.26 -22.73
CA PRO A 361 -10.30 -4.72 -23.17
C PRO A 361 -11.42 -3.72 -22.86
N PHE A 362 -11.28 -2.92 -21.79
CA PHE A 362 -12.36 -2.10 -21.24
C PHE A 362 -12.18 -0.61 -21.47
N PHE A 363 -10.94 -0.13 -21.63
CA PHE A 363 -10.63 1.31 -21.62
C PHE A 363 -9.73 1.73 -22.79
N ASN A 364 -10.02 2.90 -23.35
CA ASN A 364 -9.13 3.64 -24.23
C ASN A 364 -8.12 4.38 -23.37
N LYS A 365 -6.85 3.95 -23.42
CA LYS A 365 -5.77 4.58 -22.64
C LYS A 365 -5.56 6.02 -23.09
N ILE A 366 -5.74 6.98 -22.18
CA ILE A 366 -5.34 8.37 -22.37
C ILE A 366 -3.86 8.50 -22.03
N PHE A 367 -3.44 8.04 -20.85
CA PHE A 367 -2.03 7.95 -20.50
C PHE A 367 -1.75 6.81 -19.52
N LEU A 368 -0.49 6.38 -19.53
CA LEU A 368 0.14 5.51 -18.54
C LEU A 368 1.58 5.99 -18.41
N LYS A 369 1.94 6.57 -17.26
CA LYS A 369 3.25 7.21 -17.09
C LYS A 369 3.72 7.18 -15.63
N PRO A 370 5.03 7.25 -15.38
CA PRO A 370 5.54 7.54 -14.05
C PRO A 370 5.09 8.93 -13.60
N TYR A 371 4.93 9.09 -12.29
CA TYR A 371 4.55 10.34 -11.63
C TYR A 371 5.38 10.53 -10.36
N THR A 372 6.05 11.66 -10.27
CA THR A 372 6.78 12.08 -9.07
C THR A 372 6.29 13.48 -8.69
N PRO A 373 5.61 13.65 -7.53
CA PRO A 373 5.15 14.95 -7.04
C PRO A 373 6.30 15.94 -6.88
N GLU A 374 6.05 17.23 -7.10
CA GLU A 374 7.07 18.28 -6.95
C GLU A 374 7.59 18.43 -5.51
N SER A 375 6.79 18.07 -4.52
CA SER A 375 7.24 17.99 -3.12
C SER A 375 8.34 16.94 -2.94
N VAL A 376 8.17 15.77 -3.57
CA VAL A 376 9.12 14.65 -3.50
C VAL A 376 10.36 14.94 -4.34
N LYS A 377 10.21 15.52 -5.53
CA LYS A 377 11.37 15.92 -6.36
C LYS A 377 12.28 16.90 -5.61
N ARG A 378 11.69 17.95 -5.03
CA ARG A 378 12.45 18.94 -4.24
C ARG A 378 13.13 18.31 -3.03
N ASP A 379 12.47 17.39 -2.34
CA ASP A 379 13.07 16.65 -1.22
C ASP A 379 14.27 15.79 -1.68
N TRP A 380 14.14 15.10 -2.81
CA TRP A 380 15.23 14.30 -3.38
C TRP A 380 16.40 15.14 -3.86
N GLU A 381 16.14 16.26 -4.54
CA GLU A 381 17.15 17.21 -4.99
C GLU A 381 17.95 17.80 -3.82
N GLN A 382 17.32 17.93 -2.64
CA GLN A 382 18.02 18.36 -1.42
C GLN A 382 18.89 17.24 -0.83
N LYS A 383 18.49 15.97 -0.95
CA LYS A 383 19.14 14.83 -0.30
C LYS A 383 20.26 14.19 -1.12
N PHE A 384 20.09 14.07 -2.44
CA PHE A 384 21.07 13.35 -3.27
C PHE A 384 21.08 13.79 -4.74
N SER A 385 22.14 13.37 -5.44
CA SER A 385 22.27 13.44 -6.89
C SER A 385 22.63 12.07 -7.47
N ALA A 386 21.98 11.69 -8.58
CA ALA A 386 22.13 10.36 -9.20
C ALA A 386 22.49 10.44 -10.71
N GLY A 387 23.12 11.53 -11.14
CA GLY A 387 23.53 11.74 -12.54
C GLY A 387 22.33 11.80 -13.49
N ARG A 388 22.28 10.91 -14.48
CA ARG A 388 21.17 10.82 -15.46
C ARG A 388 19.99 9.97 -14.98
N TYR A 389 20.13 9.31 -13.83
CA TYR A 389 19.06 8.49 -13.27
C TYR A 389 18.10 9.36 -12.46
N THR A 390 16.81 9.26 -12.77
CA THR A 390 15.74 9.86 -11.96
C THR A 390 14.91 8.71 -11.38
N PRO A 391 14.79 8.61 -10.05
CA PRO A 391 13.96 7.57 -9.47
C PRO A 391 12.49 7.79 -9.82
N ASP A 392 11.77 6.69 -10.05
CA ASP A 392 10.32 6.72 -10.14
C ASP A 392 9.70 6.64 -8.73
N TYR A 393 8.61 7.37 -8.51
CA TYR A 393 7.90 7.37 -7.22
C TYR A 393 6.54 6.67 -7.31
N MET A 394 5.69 7.11 -8.23
CA MET A 394 4.37 6.54 -8.50
C MET A 394 4.20 6.21 -9.99
N VAL A 395 3.17 5.44 -10.31
CA VAL A 395 2.66 5.26 -11.66
C VAL A 395 1.19 5.64 -11.70
N VAL A 396 0.79 6.33 -12.76
CA VAL A 396 -0.58 6.77 -12.98
C VAL A 396 -1.13 6.26 -14.31
N TYR A 397 -2.40 5.88 -14.31
CA TYR A 397 -3.15 5.48 -15.50
C TYR A 397 -4.44 6.30 -15.57
N LEU A 398 -4.77 6.78 -16.76
CA LEU A 398 -6.10 7.31 -17.06
C LEU A 398 -6.62 6.66 -18.33
N GLY A 399 -7.84 6.15 -18.28
CA GLY A 399 -8.51 5.55 -19.43
C GLY A 399 -9.98 5.93 -19.49
N GLU A 400 -10.46 6.18 -20.70
CA GLU A 400 -11.87 6.43 -20.98
C GLU A 400 -12.59 5.12 -21.28
N LYS A 401 -13.84 4.98 -20.82
CA LYS A 401 -14.64 3.78 -21.06
C LYS A 401 -14.76 3.50 -22.56
N LYS A 402 -14.44 2.26 -22.96
CA LYS A 402 -14.73 1.82 -24.33
C LYS A 402 -16.22 1.57 -24.52
N PRO A 403 -16.81 1.99 -25.65
CA PRO A 403 -18.14 1.53 -26.02
C PRO A 403 -18.13 0.01 -26.21
N PRO A 404 -19.24 -0.67 -25.93
CA PRO A 404 -19.36 -2.10 -26.25
C PRO A 404 -19.14 -2.30 -27.75
N GLN A 405 -18.33 -3.28 -28.13
CA GLN A 405 -18.04 -3.59 -29.53
C GLN A 405 -19.25 -4.15 -30.29
N VAL A 406 -20.20 -4.73 -29.56
CA VAL A 406 -21.41 -5.35 -30.11
C VAL A 406 -22.59 -4.86 -29.28
N THR A 407 -23.64 -4.36 -29.94
CA THR A 407 -24.86 -3.92 -29.24
C THR A 407 -25.80 -5.10 -28.99
N LEU A 408 -26.75 -4.95 -28.06
CA LEU A 408 -27.81 -5.93 -27.87
C LEU A 408 -28.64 -6.13 -29.15
N GLU A 409 -28.79 -5.08 -29.96
CA GLU A 409 -29.48 -5.15 -31.24
C GLU A 409 -28.69 -5.96 -32.27
N ASP A 410 -27.36 -5.78 -32.32
CA ASP A 410 -26.49 -6.60 -33.17
C ASP A 410 -26.53 -8.07 -32.76
N LEU A 411 -26.46 -8.37 -31.46
CA LEU A 411 -26.61 -9.74 -30.95
C LEU A 411 -27.99 -10.31 -31.23
N LYS A 412 -29.06 -9.54 -31.07
CA LYS A 412 -30.43 -9.96 -31.40
C LYS A 412 -30.58 -10.25 -32.89
N ARG A 413 -30.01 -9.41 -33.75
CA ARG A 413 -29.98 -9.59 -35.20
C ARG A 413 -29.21 -10.86 -35.57
N GLU A 414 -28.01 -11.05 -35.02
CA GLU A 414 -27.17 -12.23 -35.27
C GLU A 414 -27.80 -13.52 -34.72
N THR A 415 -28.48 -13.46 -33.57
CA THR A 415 -29.23 -14.59 -33.00
C THR A 415 -30.48 -14.94 -33.82
N ALA A 416 -31.16 -13.92 -34.36
CA ALA A 416 -32.30 -14.11 -35.26
C ALA A 416 -31.86 -14.66 -36.63
N GLU A 417 -30.75 -14.16 -37.17
CA GLU A 417 -30.16 -14.60 -38.45
C GLU A 417 -29.57 -16.02 -38.36
N SER A 418 -28.97 -16.38 -37.22
CA SER A 418 -28.43 -17.72 -36.96
C SER A 418 -29.50 -18.79 -36.70
N LYS A 419 -30.79 -18.40 -36.59
CA LYS A 419 -31.91 -19.29 -36.25
C LYS A 419 -31.74 -20.07 -34.93
N LEU A 420 -30.84 -19.62 -34.05
CA LEU A 420 -30.62 -20.19 -32.71
C LEU A 420 -31.56 -19.60 -31.66
N ALA A 421 -32.39 -18.63 -32.05
CA ALA A 421 -33.45 -18.09 -31.21
C ALA A 421 -34.49 -19.18 -30.87
N GLY A 422 -34.41 -19.73 -29.66
CA GLY A 422 -35.38 -20.71 -29.15
C GLY A 422 -34.79 -22.07 -28.74
N CYS A 423 -33.47 -22.27 -28.81
CA CYS A 423 -32.86 -23.43 -28.15
C CYS A 423 -32.96 -23.26 -26.62
N PRO A 424 -33.67 -24.16 -25.90
CA PRO A 424 -33.63 -24.16 -24.45
C PRO A 424 -32.20 -24.52 -24.01
N LEU A 425 -31.71 -23.84 -22.97
CA LEU A 425 -30.48 -24.22 -22.26
C LEU A 425 -30.64 -25.57 -21.56
#